data_AF-A0A5K1EKD6-F1
#
_entry.id   AF-A0A5K1EKD6-F1
#
_cell.length_a   1.000
_cell.length_b   1.000
_cell.length_c   1.000
_cell.angle_alpha   90.00
_cell.angle_beta   90.00
_cell.angle_gamma   90.00
#
_symmetry.space_group_name_H-M   'P 1'
#
loop_
_entity.id
_entity.type
_entity.pdbx_description
1 polymer ?
#
loop_
_entity_poly.entity_id
_entity_poly.type
_entity_poly.pdbx_seq_one_letter_code
_entity_poly.pdbx_strand_id
1 'polypeptide(L)' 'WVGVCRAYLVEARWHCARQTPRLEEYLSNIRAAITGPILLPGYFFR' A
#
# COMPACT_ATOMS: atom_id res chain seq x y z
N TRP A 1 5.21 -8.75 0.08
CA TRP A 1 6.13 -7.99 -0.81
C TRP A 1 5.46 -7.49 -2.08
N VAL A 2 4.97 -8.34 -3.01
CA VAL A 2 4.37 -7.87 -4.28
C VAL A 2 3.19 -6.90 -4.11
N GLY A 3 2.30 -7.12 -3.13
CA GLY A 3 1.17 -6.22 -2.86
C GLY A 3 1.59 -4.82 -2.41
N VAL A 4 2.68 -4.75 -1.63
CA VAL A 4 3.24 -3.50 -1.09
C VAL A 4 3.90 -2.71 -2.21
N CYS A 5 4.69 -3.38 -3.07
CA CYS A 5 5.29 -2.74 -4.25
C CYS A 5 4.22 -2.17 -5.20
N ARG A 6 3.10 -2.87 -5.39
CA ARG A 6 1.96 -2.35 -6.18
C ARG A 6 1.33 -1.12 -5.55
N ALA A 7 1.11 -1.13 -4.24
CA ALA A 7 0.51 0.02 -3.55
C ALA A 7 1.39 1.28 -3.67
N TYR A 8 2.71 1.14 -3.55
CA TYR A 8 3.65 2.25 -3.76
C TYR A 8 3.66 2.77 -5.21
N LEU A 9 3.54 1.88 -6.20
CA LEU A 9 3.45 2.30 -7.60
C LEU A 9 2.17 3.10 -7.89
N VAL A 10 1.07 2.77 -7.22
CA VAL A 10 -0.18 3.53 -7.33
C VAL A 10 -0.03 4.93 -6.74
N GLU A 11 0.60 5.06 -5.57
CA GLU A 11 0.91 6.36 -4.97
C GLU A 11 1.85 7.20 -5.85
N ALA A 12 2.88 6.57 -6.43
CA ALA A 12 3.78 7.26 -7.37
C ALA A 12 3.03 7.79 -8.60
N ARG A 13 2.06 7.04 -9.13
CA ARG A 13 1.23 7.50 -10.26
C ARG A 13 0.36 8.69 -9.89
N TRP A 14 -0.30 8.67 -8.73
CA TRP A 14 -1.09 9.80 -8.25
C TRP A 14 -0.23 11.05 -8.07
N HIS A 15 0.97 10.90 -7.49
CA HIS A 15 1.92 11.99 -7.33
C HIS A 15 2.37 12.57 -8.68
N CYS A 16 2.78 11.74 -9.64
CA CYS A 16 3.17 12.19 -10.98
C CYS A 16 2.02 12.86 -11.74
N ALA A 17 0.79 12.38 -11.58
CA ALA A 17 -0.40 12.95 -12.22
C ALA A 17 -0.94 14.20 -11.51
N ARG A 18 -0.37 14.61 -10.36
CA ARG A 18 -0.93 15.64 -9.46
C ARG A 18 -2.41 15.38 -9.14
N GLN A 19 -2.77 14.11 -9.04
CA GLN A 19 -4.14 13.68 -8.73
C GLN A 19 -4.25 13.41 -7.24
N THR A 20 -5.21 14.05 -6.59
CA THR A 20 -5.56 13.74 -5.21
C THR A 20 -6.67 12.71 -5.20
N PRO A 21 -6.41 11.45 -4.80
CA PRO A 21 -7.45 10.43 -4.71
C PRO A 21 -8.45 10.77 -3.61
N ARG A 22 -9.62 10.12 -3.64
CA ARG A 22 -10.57 10.19 -2.52
C ARG A 22 -10.01 9.44 -1.32
N LEU A 23 -10.41 9.85 -0.12
CA LEU A 23 -9.94 9.24 1.13
C LEU A 23 -10.16 7.73 1.17
N GLU A 24 -11.33 7.25 0.75
CA GLU A 24 -11.65 5.82 0.72
C GLU A 24 -10.74 5.02 -0.24
N GLU A 25 -10.42 5.60 -1.39
CA GLU A 25 -9.55 4.99 -2.40
C GLU A 25 -8.11 4.91 -1.91
N TYR A 26 -7.64 5.97 -1.27
CA TYR A 26 -6.32 6.01 -0.63
C TYR A 26 -6.20 4.98 0.50
N LEU A 27 -7.20 4.91 1.39
CA LEU A 27 -7.22 3.94 2.49
C LEU A 27 -7.28 2.50 1.99
N SER A 28 -8.02 2.24 0.91
CA SER A 28 -8.04 0.92 0.25
C SER A 28 -6.66 0.52 -0.27
N ASN A 29 -5.93 1.45 -0.89
CA ASN A 29 -4.56 1.21 -1.38
C ASN A 29 -3.56 0.98 -0.24
N ILE A 30 -3.61 1.81 0.80
CA ILE A 30 -2.71 1.72 1.96
C ILE A 30 -2.95 0.45 2.78
N ARG A 31 -4.16 -0.12 2.78
CA ARG A 31 -4.43 -1.40 3.43
C ARG A 31 -3.54 -2.54 2.91
N ALA A 32 -3.15 -2.49 1.63
CA ALA A 32 -2.21 -3.43 1.03
C ALA A 32 -0.73 -3.04 1.25
N ALA A 33 -0.46 -1.77 1.55
CA ALA A 33 0.87 -1.22 1.85
C ALA A 33 1.27 -1.35 3.34
N ILE A 34 0.28 -1.41 4.24
CA ILE A 34 0.49 -1.48 5.68
C ILE A 34 1.33 -2.71 6.03
N THR A 35 2.23 -2.53 6.99
CA THR A 35 3.17 -3.53 7.49
C THR A 35 2.50 -4.75 8.14
N GLY A 36 1.19 -4.75 8.40
CA GLY A 36 0.44 -5.90 8.91
C GLY A 36 0.68 -7.20 8.11
N PRO A 37 0.39 -7.24 6.80
CA PRO A 37 0.71 -8.38 5.93
C PRO A 37 2.21 -8.70 5.73
N ILE A 38 3.15 -7.89 6.25
CA ILE A 38 4.60 -8.18 6.19
C ILE A 38 5.14 -8.64 7.55
N LEU A 39 4.78 -7.94 8.62
CA LEU A 39 5.21 -8.20 10.00
C LEU A 39 4.50 -9.41 10.60
N LEU A 40 3.20 -9.61 10.33
CA LEU A 40 2.45 -10.74 10.90
C LEU A 40 3.03 -12.09 10.44
N PRO A 41 3.31 -12.33 9.15
CA PRO A 41 3.98 -13.57 8.74
C PRO A 41 5.40 -13.69 9.30
N GLY A 42 6.19 -12.62 9.30
CA GLY A 42 7.57 -12.65 9.83
C GLY A 42 7.64 -12.91 11.34
N TYR A 43 6.61 -12.53 12.09
CA TYR A 43 6.48 -12.81 13.52
C TYR A 43 5.85 -14.18 13.79
N PHE A 44 4.89 -14.61 12.97
CA PHE A 44 4.16 -15.87 13.15
C PHE A 44 4.95 -17.10 12.69
N PHE A 45 5.79 -16.97 11.65
CA PHE A 45 6.66 -18.05 11.14
C PHE A 45 8.06 -18.02 11.77
N ARG A 46 8.21 -17.44 12.96
CA ARG A 46 9.40 -17.58 13.81
C ARG A 46 9.21 -18.72 14.80
#